data_AF-A0A8C2YI81-F1
#
_entry.id   AF-A0A8C2YI81-F1
#
_cell.length_a   1.000
_cell.length_b   1.000
_cell.length_c   1.000
_cell.angle_alpha   90.00
_cell.angle_beta   90.00
_cell.angle_gamma   90.00
#
_symmetry.space_group_name_H-M   'P 1'
#
loop_
_entity.id
_entity.type
_entity.pdbx_description
1 polymer ?
#
loop_
_entity_poly.entity_id
_entity_poly.type
_entity_poly.pdbx_seq_one_letter_code
_entity_poly.pdbx_strand_id
1 'polypeptide(L)'
;MSFLIDSSIMITSQICFFGFGWLFFMRQLFKDYEVRQYVVQVIFSVTFAFSCTMFELIIFEILGVLSSSSRYFHWKMNLCVILLILVFMIPFYIGYFFVSNIRLLHKQRLPFSCLLWLTFMYFFWKLGDPFPILSPKHGILSIEQLISRVGVIGVTLMALLSGFGAVNCPYTYMSYFLRNVTDTDILALERRLLQTMDMIISKKKRMAVARRTMFQKGEVHNKPSGFWGMIKSVTTSAPGSESNTYLIGLLRE
;
A
#
# COMPACT_ATOMS: atom_id res chain seq x y z
N MET A 1 -31.17 8.67 -30.08
CA MET A 1 -30.63 7.29 -30.03
C MET A 1 -29.14 7.27 -29.65
N SER A 2 -28.27 8.06 -30.29
CA SER A 2 -26.83 8.11 -29.93
C SER A 2 -26.55 8.54 -28.47
N PHE A 3 -27.21 9.58 -27.94
CA PHE A 3 -26.91 10.05 -26.57
C PHE A 3 -27.15 9.01 -25.46
N LEU A 4 -28.19 8.18 -25.58
CA LEU A 4 -28.49 7.13 -24.59
C LEU A 4 -27.49 5.97 -24.68
N ILE A 5 -27.09 5.59 -25.89
CA ILE A 5 -26.06 4.57 -26.13
C ILE A 5 -24.72 5.07 -25.59
N ASP A 6 -24.36 6.32 -25.90
CA ASP A 6 -23.13 6.97 -25.42
C ASP A 6 -23.10 7.03 -23.89
N SER A 7 -24.23 7.38 -23.27
CA SER A 7 -24.37 7.39 -21.81
C SER A 7 -24.30 5.99 -21.20
N SER A 8 -24.87 4.98 -21.87
CA SER A 8 -24.78 3.59 -21.42
C SER A 8 -23.34 3.08 -21.45
N ILE A 9 -22.57 3.42 -22.49
CA ILE A 9 -21.15 3.06 -22.60
C ILE A 9 -20.37 3.67 -21.43
N MET A 10 -20.56 4.97 -21.19
CA MET A 10 -19.89 5.69 -20.09
C MET A 10 -20.26 5.16 -18.71
N ILE A 11 -21.53 4.83 -18.47
CA ILE A 11 -21.95 4.26 -17.19
C ILE A 11 -21.36 2.86 -17.00
N THR A 12 -21.30 2.07 -18.08
CA THR A 12 -20.71 0.74 -18.04
C THR A 12 -19.21 0.81 -17.70
N SER A 13 -18.46 1.70 -18.36
CA SER A 13 -17.04 1.89 -18.06
C SER A 13 -16.81 2.43 -16.64
N GLN A 14 -17.64 3.38 -16.18
CA GLN A 14 -17.61 3.88 -14.80
C GLN A 14 -17.81 2.77 -13.77
N ILE A 15 -18.78 1.87 -13.97
CA ILE A 15 -19.04 0.74 -13.06
C ILE A 15 -17.84 -0.23 -13.07
N CYS A 16 -17.28 -0.51 -14.24
CA CYS A 16 -16.08 -1.35 -14.39
C CYS A 16 -14.89 -0.73 -13.64
N PHE A 17 -14.62 0.56 -13.80
CA PHE A 17 -13.53 1.25 -13.09
C PHE A 17 -13.77 1.31 -11.58
N PHE A 18 -15.01 1.51 -11.14
CA PHE A 18 -15.35 1.46 -9.72
C PHE A 18 -15.12 0.06 -9.13
N GLY A 19 -15.56 -0.99 -9.82
CA GLY A 19 -15.32 -2.38 -9.42
C GLY A 19 -13.83 -2.71 -9.37
N PHE A 20 -13.05 -2.26 -10.36
CA PHE A 20 -11.60 -2.42 -10.38
C PHE A 20 -10.94 -1.67 -9.21
N GLY A 21 -11.29 -0.41 -8.99
CA GLY A 21 -10.77 0.40 -7.88
C GLY A 21 -11.11 -0.21 -6.51
N TRP A 22 -12.32 -0.76 -6.36
CA TRP A 22 -12.74 -1.47 -5.16
C TRP A 22 -11.92 -2.74 -4.93
N LEU A 23 -11.72 -3.54 -5.98
CA LEU A 23 -10.95 -4.79 -5.91
C LEU A 23 -9.46 -4.52 -5.64
N PHE A 24 -8.88 -3.50 -6.28
CA PHE A 24 -7.51 -3.07 -6.03
C PHE A 24 -7.33 -2.63 -4.58
N PHE A 25 -8.25 -1.83 -4.05
CA PHE A 25 -8.24 -1.42 -2.64
C PHE A 25 -8.31 -2.61 -1.68
N MET A 26 -9.24 -3.55 -1.92
CA MET A 26 -9.42 -4.74 -1.08
C MET A 26 -8.22 -5.69 -1.11
N ARG A 27 -7.55 -5.83 -2.25
CA ARG A 27 -6.47 -6.84 -2.42
C ARG A 27 -5.08 -6.31 -2.10
N GLN A 28 -4.78 -5.05 -2.43
CA GLN A 28 -3.42 -4.55 -2.44
C GLN A 28 -3.12 -3.51 -1.35
N LEU A 29 -4.09 -2.63 -1.02
CA LEU A 29 -3.80 -1.44 -0.21
C LEU A 29 -3.93 -1.70 1.31
N PHE A 30 -4.82 -2.60 1.74
CA PHE A 30 -5.12 -2.79 3.17
C PHE A 30 -5.24 -4.26 3.57
N LYS A 31 -4.30 -5.09 3.12
CA LYS A 31 -4.22 -6.49 3.56
C LYS A 31 -4.06 -6.61 5.10
N ASP A 32 -3.56 -5.57 5.77
CA ASP A 32 -3.16 -5.58 7.19
C ASP A 32 -3.74 -4.44 8.07
N TYR A 33 -4.77 -3.68 7.65
CA TYR A 33 -5.38 -2.64 8.51
C TYR A 33 -6.67 -3.11 9.18
N GLU A 34 -6.67 -3.14 10.52
CA GLU A 34 -7.76 -3.64 11.36
C GLU A 34 -8.97 -2.70 11.45
N VAL A 35 -8.88 -1.46 10.94
CA VAL A 35 -9.96 -0.46 11.00
C VAL A 35 -10.54 -0.21 9.61
N ARG A 36 -11.51 -1.04 9.20
CA ARG A 36 -12.25 -0.87 7.93
C ARG A 36 -13.30 0.25 8.05
N GLN A 37 -12.90 1.49 7.81
CA GLN A 37 -13.89 2.53 7.53
C GLN A 37 -14.35 2.44 6.07
N TYR A 38 -15.53 1.85 5.88
CA TYR A 38 -16.17 1.67 4.56
C TYR A 38 -16.27 2.98 3.76
N VAL A 39 -16.48 4.10 4.44
CA VAL A 39 -16.63 5.42 3.81
C VAL A 39 -15.38 5.86 3.05
N VAL A 40 -14.18 5.67 3.63
CA VAL A 40 -12.91 6.03 2.97
C VAL A 40 -12.66 5.18 1.74
N GLN A 41 -13.01 3.89 1.85
CA GLN A 41 -12.91 2.97 0.72
C GLN A 41 -13.81 3.41 -0.44
N VAL A 42 -15.08 3.73 -0.16
CA VAL A 42 -16.00 4.23 -1.18
C VAL A 42 -15.47 5.52 -1.79
N ILE A 43 -15.02 6.49 -0.98
CA ILE A 43 -14.48 7.76 -1.48
C ILE A 43 -13.28 7.53 -2.40
N PHE A 44 -12.35 6.64 -2.02
CA PHE A 44 -11.21 6.30 -2.85
C PHE A 44 -11.66 5.65 -4.17
N SER A 45 -12.50 4.62 -4.13
CA SER A 45 -12.94 3.92 -5.34
C SER A 45 -13.77 4.82 -6.26
N VAL A 46 -14.60 5.70 -5.70
CA VAL A 46 -15.33 6.73 -6.48
C VAL A 46 -14.34 7.69 -7.13
N THR A 47 -13.41 8.28 -6.37
CA THR A 47 -12.41 9.24 -6.91
C THR A 47 -11.58 8.60 -8.03
N PHE A 48 -11.14 7.36 -7.82
CA PHE A 48 -10.42 6.59 -8.82
C PHE A 48 -11.25 6.37 -10.09
N ALA A 49 -12.50 5.95 -9.96
CA ALA A 49 -13.39 5.73 -11.11
C ALA A 49 -13.60 7.02 -11.92
N PHE A 50 -13.93 8.14 -11.26
CA PHE A 50 -14.09 9.44 -11.91
C PHE A 50 -12.80 9.95 -12.59
N SER A 51 -11.62 9.62 -12.03
CA SER A 51 -10.33 9.92 -12.66
C SER A 51 -10.07 9.06 -13.90
N CYS A 52 -10.41 7.77 -13.87
CA CYS A 52 -10.30 6.88 -15.03
C CYS A 52 -11.25 7.30 -16.16
N THR A 53 -12.50 7.65 -15.82
CA THR A 53 -13.47 8.14 -16.79
C THR A 53 -13.05 9.47 -17.42
N MET A 54 -12.37 10.34 -16.66
CA MET A 54 -11.76 11.54 -17.22
C MET A 54 -10.72 11.21 -18.30
N PHE A 55 -9.86 10.25 -18.03
CA PHE A 55 -8.83 9.81 -18.96
C PHE A 55 -9.43 9.11 -20.19
N GLU A 56 -10.45 8.27 -19.98
CA GLU A 56 -11.22 7.63 -21.05
C GLU A 56 -11.89 8.66 -21.97
N LEU A 57 -12.50 9.71 -21.42
CA LEU A 57 -13.08 10.81 -22.19
C LEU A 57 -12.04 11.51 -23.08
N ILE A 58 -10.83 11.71 -22.59
CA ILE A 58 -9.73 12.29 -23.39
C ILE A 58 -9.35 11.33 -24.54
N ILE A 59 -9.28 10.03 -24.27
CA ILE A 59 -9.00 9.02 -25.31
C ILE A 59 -10.10 9.03 -26.38
N PHE A 60 -11.37 9.06 -25.99
CA PHE A 60 -12.49 9.11 -26.94
C PHE A 60 -12.53 10.43 -27.72
N GLU A 61 -12.06 11.54 -27.14
CA GLU A 61 -11.86 12.78 -27.88
C GLU A 61 -10.84 12.60 -29.00
N ILE A 62 -9.67 12.01 -28.68
CA ILE A 62 -8.58 11.78 -29.63
C ILE A 62 -8.99 10.79 -30.74
N LEU A 63 -9.71 9.72 -30.38
CA LEU A 63 -10.15 8.69 -31.32
C LEU A 63 -11.37 9.11 -32.15
N GLY A 64 -12.00 10.25 -31.85
CA GLY A 64 -13.22 10.69 -32.54
C GLY A 64 -14.42 9.77 -32.30
N VAL A 65 -14.39 8.98 -31.22
CA VAL A 65 -15.48 8.09 -30.81
C VAL A 65 -16.41 8.88 -29.90
N LEU A 66 -17.72 8.60 -29.96
CA LEU A 66 -18.80 9.28 -29.21
C LEU A 66 -19.23 10.64 -29.78
N SER A 67 -20.50 11.01 -29.61
CA SER A 67 -21.01 12.29 -30.11
C SER A 67 -20.45 13.50 -29.34
N SER A 68 -20.09 14.58 -30.06
CA SER A 68 -19.47 15.77 -29.46
C SER A 68 -20.29 16.40 -28.33
N SER A 69 -21.63 16.45 -28.47
CA SER A 69 -22.52 16.97 -27.44
C SER A 69 -22.57 16.09 -26.19
N SER A 70 -22.53 14.76 -26.37
CA SER A 70 -22.49 13.82 -25.24
C SER A 70 -21.18 13.90 -24.48
N ARG A 71 -20.04 13.96 -25.20
CA ARG A 71 -18.71 14.11 -24.60
C ARG A 71 -18.61 15.38 -23.76
N TYR A 72 -19.07 16.51 -24.29
CA TYR A 72 -19.02 17.78 -23.56
C TYR A 72 -19.86 17.74 -22.26
N PHE A 73 -21.05 17.12 -22.32
CA PHE A 73 -21.90 16.94 -21.14
C PHE A 73 -21.23 16.06 -20.08
N HIS A 74 -20.73 14.88 -20.46
CA HIS A 74 -20.04 13.95 -19.56
C HIS A 74 -18.75 14.56 -19.01
N TRP A 75 -17.98 15.28 -19.82
CA TRP A 75 -16.81 16.04 -19.36
C TRP A 75 -17.20 17.02 -18.26
N LYS A 76 -18.17 17.90 -18.51
CA LYS A 76 -18.57 18.93 -17.53
C LYS A 76 -19.10 18.31 -16.24
N MET A 77 -19.91 17.25 -16.34
CA MET A 77 -20.41 16.52 -15.18
C MET A 77 -19.26 15.88 -14.38
N ASN A 78 -18.36 15.17 -15.07
CA ASN A 78 -17.24 14.46 -14.46
C ASN A 78 -16.26 15.44 -13.78
N LEU A 79 -15.96 16.58 -14.43
CA LEU A 79 -15.22 17.70 -13.81
C LEU A 79 -15.91 18.19 -12.54
N CYS A 80 -17.22 18.43 -12.58
CA CYS A 80 -17.94 18.96 -11.42
C CYS A 80 -17.86 17.98 -10.25
N VAL A 81 -18.09 16.69 -10.48
CA VAL A 81 -18.06 15.66 -9.43
C VAL A 81 -16.66 15.50 -8.85
N ILE A 82 -15.63 15.37 -9.68
CA ILE A 82 -14.25 15.17 -9.18
C ILE A 82 -13.76 16.40 -8.40
N LEU A 83 -14.14 17.60 -8.82
CA LEU A 83 -13.82 18.85 -8.14
C LEU A 83 -14.51 18.95 -6.77
N LEU A 84 -15.79 18.58 -6.70
CA LEU A 84 -16.54 18.52 -5.43
C LEU A 84 -15.90 17.53 -4.46
N ILE A 85 -15.52 16.34 -4.94
CA ILE A 85 -14.87 15.34 -4.11
C ILE A 85 -13.50 15.85 -3.60
N LEU A 86 -12.69 16.43 -4.48
CA LEU A 86 -11.34 16.86 -4.17
C LEU A 86 -11.28 18.08 -3.24
N VAL A 87 -12.14 19.07 -3.48
CA VAL A 87 -12.12 20.33 -2.73
C VAL A 87 -12.93 20.25 -1.44
N PHE A 88 -14.07 19.54 -1.45
CA PHE A 88 -14.98 19.53 -0.30
C PHE A 88 -14.85 18.25 0.52
N MET A 89 -15.10 17.08 -0.09
CA MET A 89 -15.19 15.82 0.65
C MET A 89 -13.84 15.41 1.24
N ILE A 90 -12.78 15.32 0.44
CA ILE A 90 -11.48 14.81 0.91
C ILE A 90 -10.92 15.63 2.10
N PRO A 91 -10.85 16.97 2.05
CA PRO A 91 -10.36 17.77 3.17
C PRO A 91 -11.23 17.65 4.42
N PHE A 92 -12.55 17.53 4.26
CA PHE A 92 -13.46 17.31 5.39
C PHE A 92 -13.16 15.98 6.10
N TYR A 93 -12.99 14.90 5.35
CA TYR A 93 -12.65 13.60 5.92
C TYR A 93 -11.26 13.60 6.58
N ILE A 94 -10.26 14.21 5.95
CA ILE A 94 -8.92 14.34 6.56
C ILE A 94 -9.01 15.10 7.89
N GLY A 95 -9.75 16.21 7.93
CA GLY A 95 -10.00 16.96 9.16
C GLY A 95 -10.76 16.16 10.21
N TYR A 96 -11.72 15.35 9.80
CA TYR A 96 -12.44 14.42 10.68
C TYR A 96 -11.50 13.38 11.31
N PHE A 97 -10.64 12.75 10.52
CA PHE A 97 -9.66 11.80 11.03
C PHE A 97 -8.64 12.44 11.97
N PHE A 98 -8.14 13.62 11.60
CA PHE A 98 -7.16 14.35 12.40
C PHE A 98 -7.72 14.67 13.80
N VAL A 99 -8.95 15.18 13.88
CA VAL A 99 -9.63 15.46 15.15
C VAL A 99 -10.00 14.17 15.89
N SER A 100 -10.40 13.11 15.17
CA SER A 100 -10.73 11.82 15.78
C SER A 100 -9.54 11.16 16.49
N ASN A 101 -8.32 11.39 16.01
CA ASN A 101 -7.10 10.90 16.63
C ASN A 101 -6.83 11.56 18.01
N ILE A 102 -7.32 12.78 18.23
CA ILE A 102 -7.14 13.51 19.48
C ILE A 102 -8.20 13.05 20.49
N ARG A 103 -7.78 12.25 21.49
CA ARG A 103 -8.67 11.71 22.54
C ARG A 103 -9.44 12.79 23.32
N LEU A 104 -8.86 13.99 23.45
CA LEU A 104 -9.40 15.12 24.22
C LEU A 104 -10.68 15.72 23.62
N LEU A 105 -10.87 15.64 22.30
CA LEU A 105 -11.96 16.30 21.58
C LEU A 105 -13.12 15.36 21.23
N HIS A 106 -13.21 14.18 21.85
CA HIS A 106 -14.18 13.13 21.48
C HIS A 106 -15.64 13.62 21.48
N LYS A 107 -16.01 14.52 22.41
CA LYS A 107 -17.40 15.03 22.54
C LYS A 107 -17.71 16.17 21.55
N GLN A 108 -16.70 16.84 20.99
CA GLN A 108 -16.84 17.96 20.05
C GLN A 108 -16.15 17.70 18.70
N ARG A 109 -16.04 16.44 18.26
CA ARG A 109 -15.32 16.09 17.03
C ARG A 109 -15.84 16.84 15.79
N LEU A 110 -17.16 16.83 15.60
CA LEU A 110 -17.80 17.44 14.42
C LEU A 110 -17.56 18.95 14.28
N PRO A 111 -17.78 19.81 15.32
CA PRO A 111 -17.54 21.24 15.17
C PRO A 111 -16.06 21.58 14.96
N PHE A 112 -15.13 20.86 15.60
CA PHE A 112 -13.69 21.06 15.37
C PHE A 112 -13.26 20.64 13.95
N SER A 113 -13.79 19.53 13.42
CA SER A 113 -13.55 19.13 12.04
C SER A 113 -14.13 20.13 11.03
N CYS A 114 -15.30 20.69 11.32
CA CYS A 114 -15.89 21.76 10.51
C CYS A 114 -15.03 23.03 10.53
N LEU A 115 -14.51 23.42 11.70
CA LEU A 115 -13.61 24.58 11.82
C LEU A 115 -12.30 24.36 11.04
N LEU A 116 -11.72 23.17 11.13
CA LEU A 116 -10.50 22.82 10.37
C LEU A 116 -10.78 22.84 8.87
N TRP A 117 -11.93 22.31 8.45
CA TRP A 117 -12.37 22.35 7.06
C TRP A 117 -12.60 23.79 6.54
N LEU A 118 -13.25 24.65 7.33
CA LEU A 118 -13.44 26.08 7.00
C LEU A 118 -12.10 26.82 6.92
N THR A 119 -11.17 26.51 7.82
CA THR A 119 -9.81 27.08 7.79
C THR A 119 -9.07 26.66 6.51
N PHE A 120 -9.19 25.40 6.12
CA PHE A 120 -8.66 24.90 4.86
C PHE A 120 -9.30 25.61 3.65
N MET A 121 -10.62 25.78 3.63
CA MET A 121 -11.32 26.53 2.57
C MET A 121 -10.83 27.98 2.48
N TYR A 122 -10.63 28.66 3.61
CA TYR A 122 -10.08 30.00 3.65
C TYR A 122 -8.66 30.06 3.06
N PHE A 123 -7.79 29.13 3.46
CA PHE A 123 -6.42 29.06 2.94
C PHE A 123 -6.38 28.73 1.44
N PHE A 124 -7.20 27.77 1.02
CA PHE A 124 -7.39 27.41 -0.38
C PHE A 124 -7.89 28.61 -1.21
N TRP A 125 -8.76 29.44 -0.63
CA TRP A 125 -9.18 30.67 -1.27
C TRP A 125 -8.03 31.66 -1.44
N LYS A 126 -7.27 31.88 -0.36
CA LYS A 126 -6.15 32.84 -0.33
C LYS A 126 -4.99 32.44 -1.24
N LEU A 127 -4.72 31.14 -1.38
CA LEU A 127 -3.72 30.63 -2.32
C LEU A 127 -4.08 30.87 -3.79
N GLY A 128 -5.38 31.04 -4.10
CA GLY A 128 -5.86 31.31 -5.46
C GLY A 128 -5.88 32.79 -5.87
N ASP A 129 -5.84 33.71 -4.90
CA ASP A 129 -5.82 35.17 -5.14
C ASP A 129 -4.61 35.67 -5.97
N PRO A 130 -3.37 35.15 -5.83
CA PRO A 130 -2.22 35.62 -6.63
C PRO A 130 -2.25 35.23 -8.12
N PHE A 131 -3.24 34.44 -8.57
CA PHE A 131 -3.32 33.97 -9.97
C PHE A 131 -4.59 34.51 -10.68
N PRO A 132 -4.55 35.72 -11.25
CA PRO A 132 -5.67 36.31 -11.99
C PRO A 132 -5.70 35.76 -13.43
N ILE A 133 -6.24 34.56 -13.65
CA ILE A 133 -6.22 33.93 -15.00
C ILE A 133 -7.52 34.08 -15.80
N LEU A 134 -8.69 34.43 -15.23
CA LEU A 134 -9.89 34.71 -16.06
C LEU A 134 -10.89 35.74 -15.48
N SER A 135 -11.20 36.70 -16.36
CA SER A 135 -12.27 37.72 -16.46
C SER A 135 -13.21 37.98 -15.25
N PRO A 136 -13.38 39.25 -14.82
CA PRO A 136 -14.22 39.67 -13.68
C PRO A 136 -15.74 39.51 -13.89
N LYS A 137 -16.18 38.76 -14.91
CA LYS A 137 -17.60 38.59 -15.27
C LYS A 137 -18.22 37.26 -14.81
N HIS A 138 -17.43 36.31 -14.32
CA HIS A 138 -17.95 35.06 -13.77
C HIS A 138 -17.83 35.06 -12.24
N GLY A 139 -18.93 34.67 -11.58
CA GLY A 139 -19.10 34.81 -10.13
C GLY A 139 -18.03 34.09 -9.30
N ILE A 140 -17.99 34.45 -8.02
CA ILE A 140 -17.07 34.02 -6.95
C ILE A 140 -16.89 32.48 -6.87
N LEU A 141 -17.85 31.67 -7.34
CA LEU A 141 -17.82 30.20 -7.33
C LEU A 141 -17.89 29.57 -8.74
N SER A 142 -17.31 30.21 -9.76
CA SER A 142 -17.27 29.62 -11.10
C SER A 142 -16.38 28.35 -11.12
N ILE A 143 -16.89 27.28 -11.75
CA ILE A 143 -16.17 26.00 -11.91
C ILE A 143 -14.80 26.20 -12.55
N GLU A 144 -14.68 27.15 -13.48
CA GLU A 144 -13.44 27.50 -14.18
C GLU A 144 -12.35 28.11 -13.26
N GLN A 145 -12.76 28.87 -12.26
CA GLN A 145 -11.83 29.44 -11.27
C GLN A 145 -11.40 28.39 -10.26
N LEU A 146 -12.31 27.47 -9.91
CA LEU A 146 -11.99 26.41 -8.97
C LEU A 146 -11.06 25.36 -9.59
N ILE A 147 -11.25 25.00 -10.86
CA ILE A 147 -10.34 24.12 -11.59
C ILE A 147 -8.95 24.74 -11.79
N SER A 148 -8.85 26.05 -12.05
CA SER A 148 -7.55 26.70 -12.22
C SER A 148 -6.74 26.70 -10.92
N ARG A 149 -7.38 26.97 -9.77
CA ARG A 149 -6.75 26.93 -8.44
C ARG A 149 -6.25 25.53 -8.09
N VAL A 150 -7.10 24.52 -8.25
CA VAL A 150 -6.72 23.11 -8.02
C VAL A 150 -5.61 22.70 -9.00
N GLY A 151 -5.70 23.14 -10.25
CA GLY A 151 -4.70 22.86 -11.30
C GLY A 151 -3.32 23.39 -10.96
N VAL A 152 -3.20 24.65 -10.51
CA VAL A 152 -1.91 25.22 -10.11
C VAL A 152 -1.30 24.45 -8.94
N ILE A 153 -2.08 24.19 -7.88
CA ILE A 153 -1.62 23.43 -6.72
C ILE A 153 -1.18 22.02 -7.14
N GLY A 154 -1.98 21.35 -7.97
CA GLY A 154 -1.68 20.01 -8.48
C GLY A 154 -0.41 19.96 -9.31
N VAL A 155 -0.23 20.90 -10.25
CA VAL A 155 0.97 20.97 -11.10
C VAL A 155 2.21 21.30 -10.27
N THR A 156 2.12 22.22 -9.30
CA THR A 156 3.23 22.50 -8.39
C THR A 156 3.62 21.26 -7.58
N LEU A 157 2.64 20.52 -7.04
CA LEU A 157 2.92 19.28 -6.31
C LEU A 157 3.52 18.20 -7.23
N MET A 158 2.99 18.03 -8.45
CA MET A 158 3.54 17.09 -9.44
C MET A 158 4.98 17.47 -9.83
N ALA A 159 5.28 18.75 -10.00
CA ALA A 159 6.62 19.23 -10.30
C ALA A 159 7.59 18.96 -9.15
N LEU A 160 7.18 19.19 -7.89
CA LEU A 160 7.99 18.90 -6.71
C LEU A 160 8.26 17.39 -6.54
N LEU A 161 7.23 16.55 -6.69
CA LEU A 161 7.35 15.10 -6.61
C LEU A 161 8.25 14.55 -7.73
N SER A 162 8.06 15.04 -8.96
CA SER A 162 8.91 14.67 -10.10
C SER A 162 10.35 15.14 -9.90
N GLY A 163 10.54 16.35 -9.36
CA GLY A 163 11.87 16.88 -9.03
C GLY A 163 12.57 16.06 -7.96
N PHE A 164 11.89 15.69 -6.89
CA PHE A 164 12.43 14.81 -5.86
C PHE A 164 12.79 13.44 -6.42
N GLY A 165 11.94 12.84 -7.26
CA GLY A 165 12.23 11.57 -7.94
C GLY A 165 13.46 11.65 -8.85
N ALA A 166 13.61 12.76 -9.58
CA ALA A 166 14.75 13.02 -10.45
C ALA A 166 16.07 13.22 -9.69
N VAL A 167 16.03 13.66 -8.43
CA VAL A 167 17.22 13.78 -7.57
C VAL A 167 17.50 12.49 -6.79
N ASN A 168 16.47 11.80 -6.32
CA ASN A 168 16.61 10.56 -5.55
C ASN A 168 17.15 9.40 -6.42
N CYS A 169 16.76 9.35 -7.70
CA CYS A 169 17.25 8.38 -8.67
C CYS A 169 18.78 8.41 -8.82
N PRO A 170 19.42 9.54 -9.21
CA PRO A 170 20.88 9.62 -9.26
C PRO A 170 21.49 9.50 -7.87
N TYR A 171 20.89 10.04 -6.80
CA TYR A 171 21.46 9.82 -5.45
C TYR A 171 21.62 8.33 -5.10
N THR A 172 20.64 7.51 -5.51
CA THR A 172 20.66 6.06 -5.29
C THR A 172 21.60 5.34 -6.26
N TYR A 173 21.52 5.64 -7.57
CA TYR A 173 22.25 4.91 -8.61
C TYR A 173 23.67 5.43 -8.89
N MET A 174 23.99 6.69 -8.56
CA MET A 174 25.32 7.28 -8.77
C MET A 174 26.40 6.56 -7.97
N SER A 175 26.05 6.05 -6.77
CA SER A 175 26.96 5.23 -5.96
C SER A 175 27.37 3.92 -6.63
N TYR A 176 26.54 3.39 -7.54
CA TYR A 176 26.86 2.20 -8.32
C TYR A 176 27.87 2.51 -9.44
N PHE A 177 27.74 3.67 -10.10
CA PHE A 177 28.65 4.08 -11.17
C PHE A 177 29.97 4.70 -10.66
N LEU A 178 30.00 5.28 -9.46
CA LEU A 178 31.20 5.87 -8.85
C LEU A 178 32.05 4.87 -8.06
N ARG A 179 31.53 3.66 -7.79
CA ARG A 179 32.30 2.64 -7.08
C ARG A 179 33.26 1.96 -8.06
N ASN A 180 34.53 2.35 -8.02
CA ASN A 180 35.59 1.55 -8.62
C ASN A 180 35.63 0.18 -7.94
N VAL A 181 35.38 -0.88 -8.72
CA VAL A 181 35.38 -2.25 -8.23
C VAL A 181 36.81 -2.79 -8.31
N THR A 182 37.43 -3.04 -7.16
CA THR A 182 38.75 -3.67 -7.06
C THR A 182 38.60 -5.20 -7.05
N ASP A 183 39.56 -5.95 -7.59
CA ASP A 183 39.53 -7.43 -7.62
C ASP A 183 39.38 -8.05 -6.21
N THR A 184 39.87 -7.38 -5.17
CA THR A 184 39.69 -7.78 -3.77
C THR A 184 38.24 -7.75 -3.32
N ASP A 185 37.46 -6.76 -3.80
CA ASP A 185 36.04 -6.63 -3.49
C ASP A 185 35.24 -7.74 -4.17
N ILE A 186 35.62 -8.12 -5.41
CA ILE A 186 35.00 -9.22 -6.15
C ILE A 186 35.18 -10.54 -5.40
N LEU A 187 36.42 -10.86 -5.01
CA LEU A 187 36.73 -12.08 -4.25
C LEU A 187 36.02 -12.09 -2.88
N ALA A 188 35.92 -10.95 -2.21
CA ALA A 188 35.18 -10.84 -0.95
C ALA A 188 33.67 -11.06 -1.15
N LEU A 189 33.10 -10.54 -2.24
CA LEU A 189 31.69 -10.72 -2.59
C LEU A 189 31.39 -12.17 -2.98
N GLU A 190 32.28 -12.81 -3.73
CA GLU A 190 32.18 -14.23 -4.10
C GLU A 190 32.21 -15.13 -2.87
N ARG A 191 33.13 -14.88 -1.91
CA ARG A 191 33.15 -15.60 -0.63
C ARG A 191 31.85 -15.43 0.14
N ARG A 192 31.30 -14.22 0.20
CA ARG A 192 30.00 -13.94 0.85
C ARG A 192 28.84 -14.64 0.14
N LEU A 193 28.87 -14.68 -1.19
CA LEU A 193 27.87 -15.38 -1.99
C LEU A 193 27.90 -16.89 -1.70
N LEU A 194 29.07 -17.51 -1.72
CA LEU A 194 29.26 -18.92 -1.40
C LEU A 194 28.80 -19.26 0.03
N GLN A 195 29.18 -18.44 1.02
CA GLN A 195 28.70 -18.59 2.40
C GLN A 195 27.16 -18.51 2.50
N THR A 196 26.55 -17.60 1.74
CA THR A 196 25.09 -17.45 1.70
C THR A 196 24.44 -18.66 1.04
N MET A 197 25.05 -19.19 -0.02
CA MET A 197 24.61 -20.41 -0.68
C MET A 197 24.64 -21.61 0.29
N ASP A 198 25.71 -21.77 1.07
CA ASP A 198 25.82 -22.81 2.09
C ASP A 198 24.78 -22.66 3.21
N MET A 199 24.50 -21.43 3.65
CA MET A 199 23.40 -21.16 4.58
C MET A 199 22.04 -21.55 3.99
N ILE A 200 21.80 -21.25 2.71
CA ILE A 200 20.55 -21.63 2.03
C ILE A 200 20.44 -23.16 1.93
N ILE A 201 21.51 -23.85 1.53
CA ILE A 201 21.54 -25.32 1.43
C ILE A 201 21.31 -25.96 2.80
N SER A 202 21.97 -25.47 3.85
CA SER A 202 21.79 -25.97 5.21
C SER A 202 20.36 -25.76 5.71
N LYS A 203 19.74 -24.61 5.44
CA LYS A 203 18.33 -24.36 5.75
C LYS A 203 17.40 -25.27 4.95
N LYS A 204 17.64 -25.46 3.64
CA LYS A 204 16.86 -26.41 2.82
C LYS A 204 16.98 -27.84 3.32
N LYS A 205 18.19 -28.28 3.71
CA LYS A 205 18.43 -29.58 4.32
C LYS A 205 17.66 -29.72 5.63
N ARG A 206 17.70 -28.71 6.51
CA ARG A 206 16.93 -28.69 7.76
C ARG A 206 15.42 -28.78 7.51
N MET A 207 14.89 -28.04 6.53
CA MET A 207 13.47 -28.11 6.16
C MET A 207 13.09 -29.49 5.58
N ALA A 208 13.93 -30.08 4.74
CA ALA A 208 13.69 -31.41 4.17
C ALA A 208 13.72 -32.51 5.24
N VAL A 209 14.67 -32.44 6.18
CA VAL A 209 14.75 -33.37 7.32
C VAL A 209 13.54 -33.18 8.24
N ALA A 210 13.17 -31.94 8.58
CA ALA A 210 11.99 -31.66 9.39
C ALA A 210 10.70 -32.18 8.72
N ARG A 211 10.60 -32.08 7.39
CA ARG A 211 9.48 -32.65 6.63
C ARG A 211 9.47 -34.18 6.72
N ARG A 212 10.63 -34.84 6.58
CA ARG A 212 10.75 -36.31 6.72
C ARG A 212 10.42 -36.80 8.13
N THR A 213 10.88 -36.11 9.17
CA THR A 213 10.52 -36.47 10.56
C THR A 213 9.06 -36.20 10.87
N MET A 214 8.42 -35.19 10.27
CA MET A 214 6.97 -35.00 10.34
C MET A 214 6.22 -36.15 9.66
N PHE A 215 6.66 -36.63 8.49
CA PHE A 215 6.08 -37.81 7.84
C PHE A 215 6.28 -39.10 8.65
N GLN A 216 7.48 -39.33 9.19
CA GLN A 216 7.72 -40.48 10.07
C GLN A 216 6.91 -40.40 11.37
N LYS A 217 6.76 -39.21 11.99
CA LYS A 217 5.84 -39.03 13.13
C LYS A 217 4.38 -39.25 12.75
N GLY A 218 3.99 -38.87 11.53
CA GLY A 218 2.67 -39.16 10.96
C GLY A 218 2.41 -40.65 10.74
N GLU A 219 3.42 -41.41 10.31
CA GLU A 219 3.34 -42.88 10.17
C GLU A 219 3.40 -43.62 11.50
N VAL A 220 4.19 -43.14 12.47
CA VAL A 220 4.24 -43.72 13.83
C VAL A 220 2.95 -43.44 14.61
N HIS A 221 2.20 -42.37 14.29
CA HIS A 221 0.87 -42.15 14.86
C HIS A 221 -0.22 -43.07 14.27
N ASN A 222 0.02 -43.71 13.13
CA ASN A 222 -0.89 -44.69 12.52
C ASN A 222 -0.59 -46.15 12.90
N LYS A 223 0.38 -46.40 13.80
CA LYS A 223 0.67 -47.73 14.35
C LYS A 223 0.47 -47.70 15.87
N PRO A 224 -0.46 -48.48 16.44
CA PRO A 224 -0.72 -48.44 17.87
C PRO A 224 0.40 -49.17 18.60
N SER A 225 1.46 -48.46 18.97
CA SER A 225 2.45 -48.92 19.97
C SER A 225 2.47 -47.88 21.09
N GLY A 226 1.52 -47.89 22.03
CA GLY A 226 1.13 -49.06 22.79
C GLY A 226 2.23 -49.32 23.81
N PHE A 227 2.10 -48.68 24.99
CA PHE A 227 2.48 -49.03 26.37
C PHE A 227 3.67 -49.99 26.65
N TRP A 228 3.98 -50.94 25.78
CA TRP A 228 5.03 -51.95 25.84
C TRP A 228 6.47 -51.43 25.78
N GLY A 229 6.72 -50.26 25.20
CA GLY A 229 8.06 -49.68 25.13
C GLY A 229 8.58 -49.17 26.48
N MET A 230 7.68 -48.73 27.35
CA MET A 230 8.01 -48.11 28.64
C MET A 230 8.22 -49.14 29.76
N ILE A 231 7.69 -50.35 29.61
CA ILE A 231 7.84 -51.43 30.59
C ILE A 231 9.19 -52.15 30.43
N LYS A 232 9.76 -52.16 29.22
CA LYS A 232 11.09 -52.76 28.98
C LYS A 232 12.27 -51.94 29.52
N SER A 233 12.13 -50.62 29.71
CA SER A 233 13.21 -49.79 30.27
C SER A 233 13.27 -49.79 31.81
N VAL A 234 12.24 -50.31 32.48
CA VAL A 234 12.14 -50.31 33.95
C VAL A 234 12.52 -51.66 34.57
N THR A 235 12.65 -52.73 33.76
CA THR A 235 12.92 -54.09 34.26
C THR A 235 14.40 -54.50 34.21
N THR A 236 15.32 -53.66 33.73
CA THR A 236 16.77 -53.95 33.70
C THR A 236 17.60 -53.24 34.77
N SER A 237 16.97 -52.73 35.83
CA SER A 237 17.69 -52.20 37.00
C SER A 237 17.37 -53.02 38.25
N ALA A 238 18.26 -53.93 38.61
CA ALA A 238 18.35 -54.57 39.93
C ALA A 238 19.83 -55.01 40.16
N PRO A 239 20.31 -55.07 41.41
CA PRO A 239 21.54 -54.39 41.83
C PRO A 239 22.67 -55.35 42.26
N GLY A 240 23.88 -54.80 42.39
CA GLY A 240 25.02 -55.50 42.97
C GLY A 240 26.05 -54.50 43.50
N SER A 241 26.22 -54.54 44.82
CA SER A 241 27.04 -53.69 45.68
C SER A 241 28.55 -53.90 45.57
N GLU A 242 29.29 -52.85 45.93
CA GLU A 242 30.47 -52.82 46.84
C GLU A 242 31.65 -51.95 46.35
N SER A 243 31.89 -50.91 47.15
CA SER A 243 33.16 -50.52 47.78
C SER A 243 34.42 -50.19 46.95
N ASN A 244 35.04 -49.09 47.42
CA ASN A 244 36.47 -48.77 47.49
C ASN A 244 37.13 -47.78 46.50
N THR A 245 37.52 -46.64 47.11
CA THR A 245 38.89 -46.09 47.12
C THR A 245 39.28 -45.03 46.09
N TYR A 246 39.33 -43.80 46.62
CA TYR A 246 40.37 -42.77 46.52
C TYR A 246 41.56 -42.95 45.57
N LEU A 247 42.01 -41.78 45.07
CA LEU A 247 43.35 -41.48 44.52
C LEU A 247 43.70 -42.08 43.16
N ILE A 248 43.78 -41.20 42.16
CA ILE A 248 44.93 -40.90 41.28
C ILE A 248 44.44 -39.74 40.41
N GLY A 249 44.92 -38.52 40.62
CA GLY A 249 46.17 -38.06 40.02
C GLY A 249 45.84 -37.49 38.63
N LEU A 250 45.68 -36.18 38.46
CA LEU A 250 46.80 -35.27 38.14
C LEU A 250 47.70 -35.86 37.04
N LEU A 251 47.82 -35.10 35.94
CA LEU A 251 48.73 -35.27 34.82
C LEU A 251 48.37 -36.38 33.82
N ARG A 252 47.77 -35.97 32.70
CA ARG A 252 48.48 -36.15 31.43
C ARG A 252 48.09 -35.09 30.39
N GLU A 253 49.16 -34.54 29.84
CA GLU A 253 49.33 -33.64 28.69
C GLU A 253 48.28 -33.74 27.58
#